data_AF-A0A930F877-F1
#
_entry.id   AF-A0A930F877-F1
#
_cell.length_a   1.000
_cell.length_b   1.000
_cell.length_c   1.000
_cell.angle_alpha   90.00
_cell.angle_beta   90.00
_cell.angle_gamma   90.00
#
_symmetry.space_group_name_H-M   'P 1'
#
loop_
_entity.id
_entity.type
_entity.pdbx_description
1 polymer ?
#
loop_
_entity_poly.entity_id
_entity_poly.type
_entity_poly.pdbx_seq_one_letter_code
_entity_poly.pdbx_strand_id
1 'polypeptide(L)'
;LKYRVDQVFVGDPGIITYEIQRIQSYCETGVIDIPVTLKHAEQFYDKEVTCRIDSPSWIIRVEEARLLKKADEHIAPNNTTTREVGAITMDNDAYLRYAGEVQIVRSPLPADNRVNIIGHVSPKDLSILKLVKGGMKIRFVREDM
;
A
#
# COMPACT_ATOMS: atom_id res chain seq x y z
N LEU A 1 2.63 -23.61 0.66
CA LEU A 1 2.43 -22.60 1.74
C LEU A 1 3.77 -22.31 2.43
N LYS A 2 4.08 -21.03 2.69
CA LYS A 2 5.38 -20.53 3.22
C LYS A 2 5.87 -21.25 4.48
N TYR A 3 4.96 -21.79 5.30
CA TYR A 3 5.26 -22.43 6.57
C TYR A 3 4.85 -23.91 6.65
N ARG A 4 4.34 -24.50 5.55
CA ARG A 4 3.84 -25.91 5.51
C ARG A 4 2.88 -26.25 6.66
N VAL A 5 1.97 -25.33 6.97
CA VAL A 5 0.89 -25.51 7.95
C VAL A 5 -0.41 -25.70 7.19
N ASP A 6 -1.25 -26.63 7.65
CA ASP A 6 -2.54 -26.94 7.03
C ASP A 6 -3.68 -26.07 7.56
N GLN A 7 -3.63 -25.66 8.84
CA GLN A 7 -4.68 -24.90 9.50
C GLN A 7 -4.10 -23.88 10.49
N VAL A 8 -4.74 -22.70 10.56
CA VAL A 8 -4.43 -21.64 11.52
C VAL A 8 -5.71 -21.31 12.28
N PHE A 9 -5.64 -21.31 13.62
CA PHE A 9 -6.78 -21.00 14.49
C PHE A 9 -6.51 -19.72 15.26
N VAL A 10 -7.50 -18.83 15.34
CA VAL A 10 -7.49 -17.69 16.25
C VAL A 10 -7.98 -18.18 17.61
N GLY A 11 -7.08 -18.22 18.60
CA GLY A 11 -7.37 -18.74 19.94
C GLY A 11 -7.92 -17.71 20.92
N ASP A 12 -7.83 -16.42 20.59
CA ASP A 12 -8.28 -15.33 21.46
C ASP A 12 -9.74 -14.95 21.15
N PRO A 13 -10.69 -15.08 22.10
CA PRO A 13 -12.07 -14.62 21.91
C PRO A 13 -12.17 -13.09 21.78
N GLY A 14 -11.13 -12.34 22.13
CA GLY A 14 -11.05 -10.88 22.06
C GLY A 14 -10.64 -10.32 20.70
N ILE A 15 -10.57 -11.13 19.64
CA ILE A 15 -10.37 -10.61 18.28
C ILE A 15 -11.52 -9.67 17.90
N ILE A 16 -11.18 -8.43 17.56
CA ILE A 16 -12.17 -7.43 17.20
C ILE A 16 -12.81 -7.76 15.84
N THR A 17 -14.08 -7.41 15.67
CA THR A 17 -14.86 -7.68 14.45
C THR A 17 -14.14 -7.24 13.18
N TYR A 18 -13.43 -6.11 13.23
CA TYR A 18 -12.61 -5.59 12.14
C TYR A 18 -11.56 -6.60 11.64
N GLU A 19 -10.81 -7.21 12.55
CA GLU A 19 -9.76 -8.19 12.20
C GLU A 19 -10.36 -9.47 11.61
N ILE A 20 -11.50 -9.93 12.15
CA ILE A 20 -12.24 -11.08 11.58
C ILE A 20 -12.67 -10.77 10.14
N GLN A 21 -13.25 -9.58 9.91
CA GLN A 21 -13.72 -9.16 8.58
C GLN A 21 -12.58 -9.10 7.56
N ARG A 22 -11.40 -8.61 7.96
CA ARG A 22 -10.20 -8.60 7.09
C ARG A 22 -9.75 -10.01 6.72
N ILE A 23 -9.70 -10.93 7.69
CA ILE A 23 -9.33 -12.33 7.44
C ILE A 23 -10.34 -12.97 6.48
N GLN A 24 -11.63 -12.79 6.72
CA GLN A 24 -12.70 -13.32 5.86
C GLN A 24 -12.62 -12.74 4.44
N SER A 25 -12.47 -11.42 4.32
CA SER A 25 -12.33 -10.76 3.01
C SER A 25 -11.12 -11.29 2.24
N TYR A 26 -9.98 -11.50 2.89
CA TYR A 26 -8.82 -12.11 2.24
C TYR A 26 -9.09 -13.56 1.80
N CYS A 27 -9.72 -14.38 2.64
CA CYS A 27 -10.06 -15.76 2.30
C CYS A 27 -11.01 -15.86 1.09
N GLU A 28 -11.94 -14.92 0.97
CA GLU A 28 -12.94 -14.89 -0.12
C GLU A 28 -12.38 -14.30 -1.43
N THR A 29 -11.57 -13.24 -1.33
CA THR A 29 -11.19 -12.43 -2.51
C THR A 29 -9.73 -12.59 -2.92
N GLY A 30 -8.87 -13.05 -2.00
CA GLY A 30 -7.42 -13.04 -2.16
C GLY A 30 -6.79 -11.64 -2.11
N VAL A 31 -7.55 -10.59 -1.78
CA VAL A 31 -7.09 -9.21 -1.70
C VAL A 31 -6.61 -8.91 -0.28
N ILE A 32 -5.41 -8.34 -0.16
CA ILE A 32 -4.86 -7.93 1.13
C ILE A 32 -5.30 -6.49 1.43
N ASP A 33 -6.09 -6.30 2.49
CA ASP A 33 -6.40 -4.97 3.02
C ASP A 33 -5.20 -4.40 3.78
N ILE A 34 -4.74 -3.24 3.33
CA ILE A 34 -3.64 -2.49 3.92
C ILE A 34 -4.23 -1.21 4.54
N PRO A 35 -4.29 -1.11 5.88
CA PRO A 35 -4.75 0.08 6.57
C PRO A 35 -3.74 1.21 6.38
N VAL A 36 -4.23 2.35 5.92
CA VAL A 36 -3.39 3.51 5.59
C VAL A 36 -4.07 4.82 6.00
N THR A 37 -3.25 5.83 6.22
CA THR A 37 -3.65 7.24 6.26
C THR A 37 -3.06 7.94 5.04
N LEU A 38 -3.92 8.32 4.09
CA LEU A 38 -3.60 9.12 2.90
C LEU A 38 -3.92 10.61 3.12
N LYS A 39 -3.18 11.49 2.43
CA LYS A 39 -3.37 12.94 2.40
C LYS A 39 -3.50 13.42 0.96
N HIS A 40 -4.65 13.99 0.60
CA HIS A 40 -4.93 14.49 -0.76
C HIS A 40 -4.83 13.41 -1.85
N ALA A 41 -5.06 12.15 -1.47
CA ALA A 41 -4.98 10.98 -2.33
C ALA A 41 -6.12 9.99 -2.00
N GLU A 42 -7.26 10.50 -1.55
CA GLU A 42 -8.38 9.69 -1.07
C GLU A 42 -9.01 8.84 -2.18
N GLN A 43 -8.76 9.16 -3.46
CA GLN A 43 -9.24 8.38 -4.60
C GLN A 43 -8.68 6.95 -4.66
N PHE A 44 -7.59 6.66 -3.96
CA PHE A 44 -7.00 5.32 -3.89
C PHE A 44 -7.65 4.42 -2.84
N TYR A 45 -8.47 4.97 -1.92
CA TYR A 45 -9.18 4.14 -0.96
C TYR A 45 -10.16 3.21 -1.67
N ASP A 46 -10.28 2.00 -1.12
CA ASP A 46 -11.24 0.98 -1.50
C ASP A 46 -11.13 0.51 -2.97
N LYS A 47 -9.98 0.76 -3.61
CA LYS A 47 -9.63 0.24 -4.93
C LYS A 47 -8.80 -1.02 -4.78
N GLU A 48 -9.24 -2.10 -5.44
CA GLU A 48 -8.38 -3.25 -5.67
C GLU A 48 -7.32 -2.87 -6.68
N VAL A 49 -6.06 -3.02 -6.29
CA VAL A 49 -4.90 -2.76 -7.14
C VAL A 49 -3.90 -3.89 -7.04
N THR A 50 -3.06 -4.02 -8.05
CA THR A 50 -2.10 -5.09 -8.18
C THR A 50 -0.71 -4.60 -7.81
N CYS A 51 -0.03 -5.35 -6.94
CA CYS A 51 1.41 -5.22 -6.77
C CYS A 51 2.07 -5.73 -8.04
N ARG A 52 2.75 -4.86 -8.79
CA ARG A 52 3.39 -5.25 -10.07
C ARG A 52 4.28 -6.46 -9.90
N ILE A 53 4.27 -7.36 -10.88
CA ILE A 53 5.07 -8.60 -10.85
C ILE A 53 6.58 -8.34 -10.76
N ASP A 54 7.04 -7.21 -11.28
CA ASP A 54 8.43 -6.74 -11.28
C ASP A 54 8.77 -5.83 -10.09
N SER A 55 7.90 -5.74 -9.06
CA SER A 55 8.19 -4.95 -7.86
C SER A 55 9.44 -5.47 -7.14
N PRO A 56 10.47 -4.63 -6.94
CA PRO A 56 11.66 -5.05 -6.22
C PRO A 56 11.38 -5.28 -4.72
N SER A 57 12.29 -5.94 -4.01
CA SER A 57 12.04 -6.34 -2.61
C SER A 57 11.80 -5.17 -1.65
N TRP A 58 12.39 -4.00 -1.94
CA TRP A 58 12.34 -2.80 -1.10
C TRP A 58 11.13 -1.88 -1.34
N ILE A 59 10.31 -2.10 -2.37
CA ILE A 59 9.09 -1.32 -2.65
C ILE A 59 7.98 -2.18 -3.24
N ILE A 60 6.72 -1.86 -2.94
CA ILE A 60 5.54 -2.37 -3.65
C ILE A 60 5.16 -1.32 -4.68
N ARG A 61 5.11 -1.67 -5.96
CA ARG A 61 4.65 -0.75 -7.01
C ARG A 61 3.21 -1.06 -7.38
N VAL A 62 2.36 -0.05 -7.37
CA VAL A 62 0.93 -0.18 -7.68
C VAL A 62 0.73 -0.06 -9.19
N GLU A 63 0.19 -1.10 -9.82
CA GLU A 63 0.08 -1.21 -11.28
C GLU A 63 -0.93 -0.22 -11.88
N GLU A 64 -2.11 -0.11 -11.27
CA GLU A 64 -3.23 0.70 -11.75
C GLU A 64 -3.15 2.16 -11.28
N ALA A 65 -2.06 2.55 -10.61
CA ALA A 65 -1.94 3.86 -9.95
C ALA A 65 -2.26 5.04 -10.88
N ARG A 66 -1.73 5.00 -12.10
CA ARG A 66 -1.90 6.07 -13.09
C ARG A 66 -3.31 6.11 -13.68
N LEU A 67 -4.04 5.00 -13.66
CA LEU A 67 -5.44 4.93 -14.08
C LEU A 67 -6.37 5.51 -13.00
N LEU A 68 -5.95 5.43 -11.74
CA LEU A 68 -6.70 5.93 -10.57
C LEU A 68 -6.39 7.40 -10.24
N LYS A 69 -5.27 7.94 -10.75
CA LYS A 69 -4.95 9.36 -10.71
C LYS A 69 -6.08 10.17 -11.38
N LYS A 70 -6.37 11.37 -10.88
CA LYS A 70 -7.33 12.26 -11.54
C LYS A 70 -6.78 12.69 -12.91
N ALA A 71 -7.66 12.73 -13.92
CA ALA A 71 -7.31 13.24 -15.24
C ALA A 71 -6.78 14.69 -15.11
N ASP A 72 -5.71 15.00 -15.83
CA ASP A 72 -5.05 16.32 -15.86
C ASP A 72 -4.55 16.85 -14.50
N GLU A 73 -4.42 15.97 -13.49
CA GLU A 73 -3.89 16.37 -12.19
C GLU A 73 -2.40 16.70 -12.28
N HIS A 74 -2.06 17.96 -12.00
CA HIS A 74 -0.68 18.40 -11.81
C HIS A 74 -0.21 17.97 -10.42
N ILE A 75 0.81 17.11 -10.36
CA ILE A 75 1.39 16.63 -9.11
C ILE A 75 2.60 17.52 -8.80
N ALA A 76 2.35 18.64 -8.13
CA ALA A 76 3.44 19.51 -7.68
C ALA A 76 4.31 18.80 -6.61
N PRO A 77 5.62 19.07 -6.54
CA PRO A 77 6.46 18.57 -5.46
C PRO A 77 5.91 18.97 -4.08
N ASN A 78 5.72 17.98 -3.21
CA ASN A 78 5.22 18.17 -1.85
C ASN A 78 5.69 17.02 -0.95
N ASN A 79 6.13 17.33 0.27
CA ASN A 79 6.59 16.34 1.25
C ASN A 79 7.59 15.32 0.66
N THR A 80 8.68 15.82 0.08
CA THR A 80 9.72 15.07 -0.65
C THR A 80 10.90 14.65 0.24
N THR A 81 10.61 14.29 1.48
CA THR A 81 11.59 14.00 2.54
C THR A 81 12.03 12.53 2.53
N THR A 82 12.79 12.10 3.52
CA THR A 82 13.17 10.68 3.68
C THR A 82 11.92 9.80 3.79
N ARG A 83 11.95 8.64 3.12
CA ARG A 83 10.80 7.75 3.01
C ARG A 83 11.04 6.53 3.87
N GLU A 84 10.41 6.53 5.04
CA GLU A 84 10.49 5.42 5.99
C GLU A 84 9.68 4.20 5.52
N VAL A 85 9.87 3.05 6.19
CA VAL A 85 9.05 1.86 5.94
C VAL A 85 7.57 2.19 6.16
N GLY A 86 6.73 1.76 5.21
CA GLY A 86 5.30 2.05 5.20
C GLY A 86 4.93 3.40 4.59
N ALA A 87 5.89 4.24 4.19
CA ALA A 87 5.56 5.44 3.42
C ALA A 87 4.87 5.07 2.11
N ILE A 88 3.77 5.75 1.81
CA ILE A 88 3.05 5.65 0.54
C ILE A 88 3.45 6.87 -0.27
N THR A 89 4.00 6.62 -1.45
CA THR A 89 4.56 7.68 -2.28
C THR A 89 3.84 7.79 -3.59
N MET A 90 3.85 9.00 -4.15
CA MET A 90 3.45 9.27 -5.52
C MET A 90 4.55 10.05 -6.23
N ASP A 91 5.00 9.57 -7.37
CA ASP A 91 5.96 10.27 -8.21
C ASP A 91 5.31 11.55 -8.75
N ASN A 92 5.98 12.69 -8.58
CA ASN A 92 5.48 14.01 -8.95
C ASN A 92 5.89 14.41 -10.37
N ASP A 93 5.48 15.58 -10.84
CA ASP A 93 5.68 15.99 -12.24
C ASP A 93 7.18 16.15 -12.62
N ALA A 94 8.06 16.37 -11.64
CA ALA A 94 9.51 16.37 -11.87
C ALA A 94 10.06 14.98 -12.23
N TYR A 95 9.27 13.91 -12.02
CA TYR A 95 9.59 12.55 -12.45
C TYR A 95 9.10 12.22 -13.88
N LEU A 96 8.59 13.22 -14.61
CA LEU A 96 8.28 13.14 -16.04
C LEU A 96 7.37 11.95 -16.36
N ARG A 97 7.86 10.99 -17.18
CA ARG A 97 7.12 9.79 -17.60
C ARG A 97 6.65 8.90 -16.44
N TYR A 98 7.17 9.11 -15.25
CA TYR A 98 6.82 8.36 -14.04
C TYR A 98 5.80 9.06 -13.16
N ALA A 99 5.45 10.33 -13.46
CA ALA A 99 4.46 11.08 -12.69
C ALA A 99 3.16 10.27 -12.50
N GLY A 100 2.71 10.17 -11.26
CA GLY A 100 1.54 9.40 -10.85
C GLY A 100 1.80 7.93 -10.51
N GLU A 101 3.03 7.42 -10.59
CA GLU A 101 3.33 6.09 -10.01
C GLU A 101 3.16 6.12 -8.49
N VAL A 102 2.38 5.18 -7.96
CA VAL A 102 2.18 5.00 -6.52
C VAL A 102 2.96 3.79 -6.02
N GLN A 103 3.59 3.95 -4.85
CA GLN A 103 4.45 2.92 -4.27
C GLN A 103 4.26 2.83 -2.75
N ILE A 104 4.58 1.68 -2.15
CA ILE A 104 4.70 1.50 -0.70
C ILE A 104 6.13 1.10 -0.37
N VAL A 105 6.76 1.84 0.51
CA VAL A 105 8.16 1.63 0.91
C VAL A 105 8.28 0.47 1.90
N ARG A 106 9.19 -0.47 1.64
CA ARG A 106 9.50 -1.61 2.54
C ARG A 106 10.87 -1.51 3.19
N SER A 107 11.74 -0.67 2.67
CA SER A 107 13.06 -0.39 3.22
C SER A 107 13.31 1.11 3.10
N PRO A 108 13.85 1.79 4.13
CA PRO A 108 13.99 3.24 4.10
C PRO A 108 14.73 3.71 2.85
N LEU A 109 14.22 4.78 2.23
CA LEU A 109 14.81 5.41 1.05
C LEU A 109 15.15 6.87 1.37
N PRO A 110 16.24 7.42 0.80
CA PRO A 110 16.60 8.82 1.00
C PRO A 110 15.53 9.76 0.44
N ALA A 111 15.61 11.03 0.78
CA ALA A 111 14.79 12.06 0.16
C ALA A 111 15.00 12.10 -1.37
N ASP A 112 13.93 12.37 -2.11
CA ASP A 112 13.96 12.56 -3.56
C ASP A 112 12.93 13.63 -3.93
N ASN A 113 13.40 14.75 -4.50
CA ASN A 113 12.54 15.88 -4.85
C ASN A 113 11.48 15.56 -5.90
N ARG A 114 11.58 14.41 -6.57
CA ARG A 114 10.62 13.93 -7.57
C ARG A 114 9.54 13.01 -6.98
N VAL A 115 9.59 12.71 -5.69
CA VAL A 115 8.71 11.72 -5.05
C VAL A 115 8.02 12.32 -3.83
N ASN A 116 6.70 12.45 -3.90
CA ASN A 116 5.89 12.95 -2.80
C ASN A 116 5.53 11.81 -1.85
N ILE A 117 5.59 12.05 -0.54
CA ILE A 117 4.95 11.17 0.45
C ILE A 117 3.49 11.62 0.61
N ILE A 118 2.57 10.75 0.18
CA ILE A 118 1.12 11.00 0.17
C ILE A 118 0.38 10.28 1.30
N GLY A 119 1.09 9.51 2.13
CA GLY A 119 0.48 8.81 3.25
C GLY A 119 1.40 7.78 3.88
N HIS A 120 0.85 7.04 4.83
CA HIS A 120 1.56 5.97 5.53
C HIS A 120 0.63 4.80 5.81
N VAL A 121 1.19 3.60 5.75
CA VAL A 121 0.60 2.38 6.31
C VAL A 121 0.54 2.51 7.83
N SER A 122 -0.54 2.00 8.45
CA SER A 122 -0.65 1.96 9.92
C SER A 122 0.60 1.31 10.53
N PRO A 123 1.20 1.88 11.58
CA PRO A 123 2.36 1.29 12.24
C PRO A 123 2.14 -0.15 12.72
N LYS A 124 0.90 -0.49 13.10
CA LYS A 124 0.52 -1.83 13.59
C LYS A 124 0.53 -2.87 12.45
N ASP A 125 0.30 -2.43 11.22
CA ASP A 125 0.16 -3.30 10.04
C ASP A 125 1.42 -3.41 9.18
N LEU A 126 2.53 -2.75 9.52
CA LEU A 126 3.76 -2.78 8.71
C LEU A 126 4.26 -4.19 8.37
N SER A 127 4.00 -5.16 9.25
CA SER A 127 4.41 -6.55 9.03
C SER A 127 3.70 -7.20 7.83
N ILE A 128 2.48 -6.77 7.49
CA ILE A 128 1.69 -7.31 6.36
C ILE A 128 2.38 -7.05 5.03
N LEU A 129 3.16 -5.97 4.93
CA LEU A 129 3.89 -5.60 3.72
C LEU A 129 4.88 -6.69 3.32
N LYS A 130 5.39 -7.50 4.25
CA LYS A 130 6.33 -8.62 3.96
C LYS A 130 5.63 -9.78 3.23
N LEU A 131 4.31 -9.86 3.33
CA LEU A 131 3.49 -10.93 2.75
C LEU A 131 3.11 -10.64 1.30
N VAL A 132 2.93 -9.37 0.92
CA VAL A 132 2.61 -8.97 -0.45
C VAL A 132 3.73 -9.41 -1.41
N LYS A 133 3.40 -10.01 -2.54
CA LYS A 133 4.33 -10.42 -3.61
C LYS A 133 3.88 -9.84 -4.94
N GLY A 134 4.77 -9.83 -5.93
CA GLY A 134 4.40 -9.45 -7.28
C GLY A 134 3.23 -10.29 -7.80
N GLY A 135 2.27 -9.64 -8.45
CA GLY A 135 1.01 -10.22 -8.94
C GLY A 135 -0.10 -10.33 -7.89
N MET A 136 0.16 -10.05 -6.61
CA MET A 136 -0.88 -10.08 -5.58
C MET A 136 -1.73 -8.80 -5.61
N LYS A 137 -3.02 -8.94 -5.32
CA LYS A 137 -3.92 -7.81 -5.13
C LYS A 137 -3.86 -7.27 -3.72
N ILE A 138 -3.95 -5.96 -3.60
CA ILE A 138 -4.03 -5.20 -2.36
C ILE A 138 -5.13 -4.16 -2.46
N ARG A 139 -5.61 -3.66 -1.33
CA ARG A 139 -6.56 -2.56 -1.25
C ARG A 139 -6.18 -1.63 -0.11
N PHE A 140 -6.14 -0.33 -0.38
CA PHE A 140 -5.94 0.66 0.68
C PHE A 140 -7.26 0.89 1.38
N VAL A 141 -7.28 0.63 2.69
CA VAL A 141 -8.45 0.88 3.55
C VAL A 141 -8.07 1.95 4.57
N ARG A 142 -9.07 2.66 5.08
CA ARG A 142 -8.83 3.66 6.14
C ARG A 142 -8.32 2.95 7.39
N GLU A 143 -7.36 3.56 8.05
CA GLU A 143 -7.00 3.18 9.42
C GLU A 143 -8.19 3.51 10.34
N ASP A 144 -8.77 2.49 10.96
CA ASP A 144 -9.79 2.68 11.98
C ASP A 144 -9.13 3.16 13.27
N MET A 145 -9.69 4.23 13.86
CA MET A 145 -9.24 4.82 15.13
C MET A 145 -9.68 4.00 16.34
#